data_AF-A0A251VGY4-F1
#
_entry.id   AF-A0A251VGY4-F1
#
_cell.length_a   1.000
_cell.length_b   1.000
_cell.length_c   1.000
_cell.angle_alpha   90.00
_cell.angle_beta   90.00
_cell.angle_gamma   90.00
#
_symmetry.space_group_name_H-M   'P 1'
#
loop_
_entity.id
_entity.type
_entity.pdbx_description
1 polymer ?
#
loop_
_entity_poly.entity_id
_entity_poly.type
_entity_poly.pdbx_seq_one_letter_code
_entity_poly.pdbx_strand_id
1 'polypeptide(L)'
;MVRDYDPSTRYNDLLDRVLRHRDAIISHLNWACIFLGFHSFGLYVFRYRYPITTRLCLMDTKHSRFSTWCNGSWCNSKHQFNLGGGGDLVAVGGKVALLPIPLGTADFLVHHIHAFTIHVTVLILLKGVLFARSSRLIPDKANLRFRFPYDGPGREGTCQVSAWDHVFLGLFWMYNSISVLMSAHVIWNRVLCTLSKKHQADPSKNF
;
A
#
# COMPACT_ATOMS: atom_id res chain seq x y z
N MET A 1 16.48 16.21 9.85
CA MET A 1 17.43 16.19 8.70
C MET A 1 17.85 17.58 8.24
N VAL A 2 16.93 18.53 8.04
CA VAL A 2 17.32 19.88 7.56
C VAL A 2 17.89 20.76 8.68
N ARG A 3 17.22 20.83 9.85
CA ARG A 3 17.60 21.75 10.94
C ARG A 3 18.62 21.16 11.92
N ASP A 4 18.38 19.95 12.41
CA ASP A 4 19.10 19.44 13.60
C ASP A 4 20.18 18.40 13.29
N TYR A 5 20.34 18.02 12.01
CA TYR A 5 21.35 17.03 11.62
C TYR A 5 22.69 17.72 11.36
N ASP A 6 23.70 17.37 12.15
CA ASP A 6 25.08 17.79 11.96
C ASP A 6 25.97 16.61 11.55
N PRO A 7 26.54 16.61 10.32
CA PRO A 7 27.42 15.53 9.86
C PRO A 7 28.73 15.42 10.64
N SER A 8 29.18 16.47 11.34
CA SER A 8 30.43 16.44 12.11
C SER A 8 30.31 15.60 13.38
N THR A 9 29.11 15.57 13.99
CA THR A 9 28.84 14.85 15.25
C THR A 9 28.43 13.38 15.03
N ARG A 10 28.04 13.01 13.81
CA ARG A 10 27.50 11.69 13.45
C ARG A 10 28.34 10.99 12.38
N TYR A 11 29.65 11.19 12.40
CA TYR A 11 30.56 10.61 11.44
C TYR A 11 30.58 9.07 11.52
N ASN A 12 30.39 8.39 10.37
CA ASN A 12 30.40 6.91 10.24
C ASN A 12 29.34 6.11 11.03
N ASP A 13 28.35 6.79 11.62
CA ASP A 13 27.18 6.17 12.23
C ASP A 13 26.26 5.52 11.17
N LEU A 14 25.29 4.71 11.60
CA LEU A 14 24.31 4.05 10.74
C LEU A 14 23.56 5.06 9.86
N LEU A 15 23.19 6.22 10.42
CA LEU A 15 22.48 7.27 9.70
C LEU A 15 23.32 7.86 8.55
N ASP A 16 24.61 8.08 8.79
CA ASP A 16 25.53 8.58 7.76
C ASP A 16 25.74 7.55 6.63
N ARG A 17 25.83 6.26 6.96
CA ARG A 17 25.90 5.18 5.98
C ARG A 17 24.64 5.12 5.10
N VAL A 18 23.46 5.27 5.71
CA VAL A 18 22.18 5.32 4.97
C VAL A 18 22.16 6.52 4.01
N LEU A 19 22.64 7.68 4.44
CA LEU A 19 22.70 8.88 3.59
C LEU A 19 23.68 8.72 2.42
N ARG A 20 24.81 8.04 2.62
CA ARG A 20 25.78 7.76 1.54
C ARG A 20 25.23 6.82 0.46
N HIS A 21 24.37 5.87 0.84
CA HIS A 21 23.76 4.91 -0.08
C HIS A 21 22.31 5.27 -0.46
N ARG A 22 21.88 6.52 -0.26
CA ARG A 22 20.50 6.97 -0.49
C ARG A 22 19.98 6.71 -1.91
N ASP A 23 20.85 6.83 -2.91
CA ASP A 23 20.47 6.61 -4.32
C ASP A 23 20.12 5.15 -4.59
N ALA A 24 20.85 4.21 -3.96
CA ALA A 24 20.58 2.77 -4.06
C ALA A 24 19.26 2.40 -3.37
N ILE A 25 18.98 2.97 -2.19
CA ILE A 25 17.72 2.71 -1.47
C ILE A 25 16.52 3.17 -2.31
N ILE A 26 16.60 4.38 -2.88
CA ILE A 26 15.51 4.96 -3.67
C ILE A 26 15.36 4.27 -5.03
N SER A 27 16.44 3.80 -5.66
CA SER A 27 16.35 3.04 -6.92
C SER A 27 15.67 1.68 -6.75
N HIS A 28 15.98 0.94 -5.67
CA HIS A 28 15.33 -0.33 -5.36
C HIS A 28 13.85 -0.14 -5.05
N LEU A 29 13.53 0.90 -4.27
CA LEU A 29 12.14 1.18 -3.91
C LEU A 29 11.33 1.64 -5.12
N ASN A 30 11.94 2.39 -6.06
CA ASN A 30 11.35 2.72 -7.34
C ASN A 30 11.08 1.48 -8.19
N TRP A 31 12.05 0.57 -8.28
CA TRP A 31 11.89 -0.71 -8.99
C TRP A 31 10.73 -1.53 -8.40
N ALA A 32 10.63 -1.64 -7.08
CA ALA A 32 9.54 -2.34 -6.42
C ALA A 32 8.16 -1.71 -6.72
N CYS A 33 8.08 -0.37 -6.74
CA CYS A 33 6.84 0.34 -7.10
C CYS A 33 6.42 0.07 -8.55
N ILE A 34 7.37 0.12 -9.49
CA ILE A 34 7.12 -0.16 -10.91
C ILE A 34 6.67 -1.62 -11.08
N PHE A 35 7.37 -2.56 -10.45
CA PHE A 35 7.05 -3.98 -10.50
C PHE A 35 5.64 -4.25 -9.98
N LEU A 36 5.32 -3.76 -8.77
CA LEU A 36 3.99 -3.93 -8.17
C LEU A 36 2.89 -3.24 -8.99
N GLY A 37 3.15 -2.05 -9.53
CA GLY A 37 2.20 -1.30 -10.35
C GLY A 37 1.83 -2.04 -11.63
N PHE A 38 2.83 -2.46 -12.42
CA PHE A 38 2.59 -3.20 -13.66
C PHE A 38 1.88 -4.53 -13.43
N HIS A 39 2.25 -5.29 -12.39
CA HIS A 39 1.64 -6.58 -12.14
C HIS A 39 0.22 -6.45 -11.57
N SER A 40 -0.05 -5.48 -10.71
CA SER A 40 -1.37 -5.32 -10.10
C SER A 40 -2.37 -4.72 -11.09
N PHE A 41 -2.05 -3.55 -11.66
CA PHE A 41 -2.95 -2.90 -12.61
C PHE A 41 -2.98 -3.60 -13.96
N GLY A 42 -1.87 -4.21 -14.40
CA GLY A 42 -1.84 -5.02 -15.62
C GLY A 42 -2.79 -6.21 -15.54
N LEU A 43 -2.78 -6.96 -14.42
CA LEU A 43 -3.74 -8.04 -14.19
C LEU A 43 -5.18 -7.53 -14.06
N TYR A 44 -5.39 -6.36 -13.46
CA TYR A 44 -6.71 -5.75 -13.35
C TYR A 44 -7.30 -5.38 -14.72
N VAL A 45 -6.53 -4.66 -15.56
CA VAL A 45 -6.94 -4.25 -16.91
C VAL A 45 -7.11 -5.47 -17.81
N PHE A 46 -6.21 -6.45 -17.71
CA PHE A 46 -6.34 -7.70 -18.46
C PHE A 46 -7.64 -8.44 -18.12
N ARG A 47 -8.01 -8.48 -16.84
CA ARG A 47 -9.29 -9.07 -16.40
C ARG A 47 -10.50 -8.28 -16.91
N TYR A 48 -10.40 -6.97 -17.00
CA TYR A 48 -11.46 -6.13 -17.55
C TYR A 48 -11.63 -6.31 -19.08
N ARG A 49 -10.52 -6.47 -19.82
CA ARG A 49 -10.54 -6.59 -21.30
C ARG A 49 -10.97 -7.97 -21.80
N TYR A 50 -10.66 -9.06 -21.08
CA TYR A 50 -10.96 -10.43 -21.51
C TYR A 50 -11.87 -11.17 -20.51
N PRO A 51 -13.14 -10.78 -20.36
CA PRO A 51 -13.99 -11.33 -19.31
C PRO A 51 -14.45 -12.78 -19.55
N ILE A 52 -14.39 -13.33 -20.78
CA ILE A 52 -15.14 -14.55 -21.14
C ILE A 52 -14.31 -15.68 -21.81
N THR A 53 -13.19 -15.44 -22.51
CA THR A 53 -12.62 -16.49 -23.42
C THR A 53 -11.32 -17.18 -22.97
N THR A 54 -10.70 -16.81 -21.84
CA THR A 54 -9.46 -17.46 -21.34
C THR A 54 -9.56 -17.97 -19.90
N ARG A 55 -10.79 -18.09 -19.37
CA ARG A 55 -11.11 -18.26 -17.94
C ARG A 55 -10.69 -19.59 -17.27
N LEU A 56 -10.26 -20.60 -18.02
CA LEU A 56 -9.82 -21.92 -17.54
C LEU A 56 -8.71 -21.96 -16.45
N CYS A 57 -7.53 -21.45 -16.79
CA CYS A 57 -6.28 -22.05 -16.28
C CYS A 57 -5.27 -21.06 -15.66
N LEU A 58 -5.23 -19.81 -16.11
CA LEU A 58 -4.14 -18.88 -15.78
C LEU A 58 -4.37 -18.02 -14.52
N MET A 59 -5.62 -17.91 -14.05
CA MET A 59 -6.00 -17.07 -12.91
C MET A 59 -6.42 -17.86 -11.66
N ASP A 60 -6.88 -19.11 -11.80
CA ASP A 60 -7.16 -20.00 -10.65
C ASP A 60 -5.88 -20.59 -10.03
N THR A 61 -4.73 -20.45 -10.69
CA THR A 61 -3.44 -20.92 -10.17
C THR A 61 -2.77 -19.92 -9.22
N LYS A 62 -3.27 -18.67 -9.12
CA LYS A 62 -2.74 -17.63 -8.20
C LYS A 62 -3.61 -17.45 -6.96
N HIS A 63 -4.06 -18.55 -6.37
CA HIS A 63 -4.62 -18.51 -5.02
C HIS A 63 -3.56 -18.00 -4.04
N SER A 64 -3.98 -17.22 -3.03
CA SER A 64 -3.09 -16.68 -2.00
C SER A 64 -2.62 -17.79 -1.05
N ARG A 65 -1.77 -18.72 -1.54
CA ARG A 65 -1.32 -19.89 -0.78
C ARG A 65 -0.68 -19.53 0.54
N PHE A 66 0.08 -18.44 0.56
CA PHE A 66 0.70 -17.95 1.79
C PHE A 66 -0.34 -17.46 2.79
N SER A 67 -1.35 -16.72 2.36
CA SER A 67 -2.39 -16.23 3.27
C SER A 67 -3.34 -17.33 3.74
N THR A 68 -3.68 -18.28 2.86
CA THR A 68 -4.41 -19.50 3.22
C THR A 68 -3.62 -20.35 4.22
N TRP A 69 -2.31 -20.50 4.03
CA TRP A 69 -1.43 -21.21 4.96
C TRP A 69 -1.30 -20.51 6.31
N CYS A 70 -1.12 -19.18 6.32
CA CYS A 70 -1.10 -18.40 7.56
C CYS A 70 -2.44 -18.54 8.30
N ASN A 71 -3.58 -18.45 7.60
CA ASN A 71 -4.89 -18.63 8.23
C ASN A 71 -5.06 -20.05 8.80
N GLY A 72 -4.63 -21.09 8.07
CA GLY A 72 -4.63 -22.47 8.56
C GLY A 72 -3.70 -22.70 9.76
N SER A 73 -2.52 -22.06 9.77
CA SER A 73 -1.54 -22.17 10.86
C SER A 73 -1.95 -21.37 12.10
N TRP A 74 -2.59 -20.21 11.92
CA TRP A 74 -3.16 -19.41 13.01
C TRP A 74 -4.40 -20.08 13.62
N CYS A 75 -5.28 -20.67 12.81
CA CYS A 75 -6.41 -21.47 13.31
C CYS A 75 -5.95 -22.70 14.12
N ASN A 76 -4.73 -23.20 13.90
CA ASN A 76 -4.15 -24.32 14.66
C ASN A 76 -3.41 -23.89 15.93
N SER A 77 -3.15 -22.59 16.13
CA SER A 77 -2.45 -22.07 17.31
C SER A 77 -3.48 -21.53 18.30
N LYS A 78 -3.59 -22.16 19.48
CA LYS A 78 -4.58 -21.87 20.55
C LYS A 78 -4.51 -20.47 21.19
N HIS A 79 -3.84 -19.49 20.57
CA HIS A 79 -3.79 -18.11 21.05
C HIS A 79 -4.66 -17.21 20.15
N GLN A 80 -5.93 -17.11 20.51
CA GLN A 80 -6.90 -16.18 19.93
C GLN A 80 -6.46 -14.71 20.16
N PHE A 81 -5.92 -14.07 19.12
CA PHE A 81 -6.19 -12.65 18.89
C PHE A 81 -7.34 -12.57 17.87
N ASN A 82 -8.53 -12.33 18.41
CA ASN A 82 -9.81 -12.49 17.73
C ASN A 82 -10.17 -11.18 17.00
N LEU A 83 -9.76 -11.04 15.73
CA LEU A 83 -10.21 -9.94 14.86
C LEU A 83 -10.37 -10.30 13.36
N GLY A 84 -10.31 -11.60 13.02
CA GLY A 84 -10.69 -12.07 11.67
C GLY A 84 -10.03 -13.35 11.18
N GLY A 85 -9.22 -14.02 12.02
CA GLY A 85 -8.72 -15.37 11.78
C GLY A 85 -9.69 -16.41 12.34
N GLY A 86 -9.88 -17.51 11.63
CA GLY A 86 -11.02 -18.42 11.80
C GLY A 86 -11.29 -18.86 13.24
N GLY A 87 -12.49 -18.53 13.72
CA GLY A 87 -13.09 -19.02 14.94
C GLY A 87 -14.59 -19.24 14.71
N ASP A 88 -15.23 -19.94 15.65
CA ASP A 88 -16.67 -20.22 15.62
C ASP A 88 -17.50 -18.92 15.55
N LEU A 89 -18.71 -19.00 14.98
CA LEU A 89 -19.60 -17.87 14.74
C LEU A 89 -19.91 -17.15 16.05
N VAL A 90 -19.20 -16.05 16.33
CA VAL A 90 -19.58 -15.16 17.43
C VAL A 90 -20.78 -14.36 16.96
N ALA A 91 -21.98 -14.77 17.37
CA ALA A 91 -23.21 -14.02 17.17
C ALA A 91 -23.58 -13.27 18.45
N VAL A 92 -23.82 -11.96 18.35
CA VAL A 92 -24.35 -11.16 19.46
C VAL A 92 -25.72 -10.63 19.02
N GLY A 93 -26.77 -11.00 19.74
CA GLY A 93 -28.14 -10.56 19.46
C GLY A 93 -28.69 -11.00 18.08
N GLY A 94 -28.39 -12.22 17.64
CA GLY A 94 -28.88 -12.76 16.37
C GLY A 94 -28.19 -12.21 15.12
N LYS A 95 -27.14 -11.39 15.26
CA LYS A 95 -26.29 -10.91 14.17
C LYS A 95 -24.91 -11.53 14.27
N VAL A 96 -24.39 -12.02 13.15
CA VAL A 96 -23.03 -12.57 13.05
C VAL A 96 -22.01 -11.44 13.20
N ALA A 97 -21.22 -11.45 14.27
CA ALA A 97 -20.27 -10.39 14.61
C ALA A 97 -18.93 -10.54 13.88
N LEU A 98 -18.50 -11.78 13.60
CA LEU A 98 -17.25 -12.06 12.89
C LEU A 98 -17.32 -13.41 12.17
N LEU A 99 -16.85 -13.46 10.94
CA LEU A 99 -16.78 -14.67 10.10
C LEU A 99 -15.35 -14.84 9.56
N PRO A 100 -14.83 -16.07 9.45
CA PRO A 100 -13.65 -16.35 8.65
C PRO A 100 -13.93 -15.94 7.19
N ILE A 101 -13.16 -15.01 6.64
CA ILE A 101 -13.34 -14.56 5.25
C ILE A 101 -12.50 -15.48 4.34
N PRO A 102 -13.11 -16.28 3.45
CA PRO A 102 -12.35 -17.06 2.48
C PRO A 102 -11.67 -16.10 1.51
N LEU A 103 -10.34 -16.09 1.52
CA LEU A 103 -9.53 -15.23 0.67
C LEU A 103 -9.42 -15.83 -0.73
N GLY A 104 -9.97 -15.14 -1.73
CA GLY A 104 -9.92 -15.54 -3.13
C GLY A 104 -8.83 -14.81 -3.93
N THR A 105 -8.77 -15.09 -5.23
CA THR A 105 -7.88 -14.41 -6.19
C THR A 105 -8.17 -12.91 -6.29
N ALA A 106 -9.41 -12.49 -6.03
CA ALA A 106 -9.78 -11.08 -5.97
C ALA A 106 -9.12 -10.36 -4.78
N ASP A 107 -9.09 -11.00 -3.60
CA ASP A 107 -8.42 -10.46 -2.42
C ASP A 107 -6.90 -10.37 -2.66
N PHE A 108 -6.29 -11.37 -3.32
CA PHE A 108 -4.88 -11.32 -3.70
C PHE A 108 -4.53 -10.07 -4.53
N LEU A 109 -5.37 -9.75 -5.53
CA LEU A 109 -5.15 -8.58 -6.38
C LEU A 109 -5.27 -7.27 -5.59
N VAL A 110 -6.27 -7.14 -4.74
CA VAL A 110 -6.47 -5.94 -3.90
C VAL A 110 -5.31 -5.75 -2.93
N HIS A 111 -4.78 -6.83 -2.33
CA HIS A 111 -3.61 -6.75 -1.46
C HIS A 111 -2.36 -6.27 -2.20
N HIS A 112 -2.18 -6.66 -3.48
CA HIS A 112 -1.07 -6.17 -4.29
C HIS A 112 -1.23 -4.69 -4.68
N ILE A 113 -2.47 -4.25 -4.97
CA ILE A 113 -2.78 -2.83 -5.18
C ILE A 113 -2.51 -2.03 -3.88
N HIS A 114 -2.89 -2.57 -2.72
CA HIS A 114 -2.62 -1.93 -1.44
C HIS A 114 -1.12 -1.84 -1.17
N ALA A 115 -0.38 -2.94 -1.35
CA ALA A 115 1.07 -2.98 -1.25
C ALA A 115 1.72 -1.94 -2.19
N PHE A 116 1.27 -1.83 -3.45
CA PHE A 116 1.72 -0.80 -4.37
C PHE A 116 1.51 0.61 -3.80
N THR A 117 0.30 0.95 -3.35
CA THR A 117 0.03 2.29 -2.81
C THR A 117 0.88 2.62 -1.59
N ILE A 118 1.10 1.66 -0.68
CA ILE A 118 2.00 1.83 0.47
C ILE A 118 3.44 2.06 0.00
N HIS A 119 3.97 1.23 -0.90
CA HIS A 119 5.36 1.39 -1.37
C HIS A 119 5.56 2.75 -2.06
N VAL A 120 4.59 3.24 -2.81
CA VAL A 120 4.65 4.59 -3.43
C VAL A 120 4.64 5.69 -2.37
N THR A 121 3.79 5.58 -1.33
CA THR A 121 3.80 6.56 -0.22
C THR A 121 5.16 6.60 0.49
N VAL A 122 5.73 5.42 0.79
CA VAL A 122 7.05 5.30 1.43
C VAL A 122 8.13 5.86 0.50
N LEU A 123 8.07 5.59 -0.80
CA LEU A 123 9.02 6.12 -1.78
C LEU A 123 9.05 7.65 -1.76
N ILE A 124 7.89 8.29 -1.80
CA ILE A 124 7.77 9.75 -1.82
C ILE A 124 8.30 10.36 -0.52
N LEU A 125 7.87 9.84 0.64
CA LEU A 125 8.27 10.36 1.94
C LEU A 125 9.76 10.12 2.22
N LEU A 126 10.25 8.91 1.95
CA LEU A 126 11.66 8.56 2.17
C LEU A 126 12.58 9.36 1.25
N LYS A 127 12.19 9.56 -0.01
CA LYS A 127 12.92 10.44 -0.93
C LYS A 127 12.95 11.88 -0.41
N GLY A 128 11.82 12.40 0.07
CA GLY A 128 11.74 13.73 0.66
C GLY A 128 12.70 13.93 1.84
N VAL A 129 12.87 12.90 2.69
CA VAL A 129 13.78 12.94 3.84
C VAL A 129 15.25 12.83 3.43
N LEU A 130 15.59 11.87 2.55
CA LEU A 130 16.98 11.58 2.15
C LEU A 130 17.58 12.68 1.25
N PHE A 131 16.75 13.37 0.46
CA PHE A 131 17.16 14.46 -0.43
C PHE A 131 16.81 15.85 0.10
N ALA A 132 16.49 15.95 1.39
CA ALA A 132 16.15 17.23 2.02
C ALA A 132 17.33 18.21 2.09
N ARG A 133 18.57 17.70 2.25
CA ARG A 133 19.78 18.52 2.41
C ARG A 133 20.49 18.86 1.11
N SER A 134 20.52 17.91 0.18
CA SER A 134 21.18 18.07 -1.11
C SER A 134 20.58 17.11 -2.12
N SER A 135 20.52 17.53 -3.38
CA SER A 135 20.32 16.68 -4.54
C SER A 135 21.34 17.05 -5.61
N ARG A 136 21.45 16.24 -6.66
CA ARG A 136 22.29 16.60 -7.81
C ARG A 136 21.81 17.88 -8.51
N LEU A 137 20.50 18.15 -8.44
CA LEU A 137 19.88 19.35 -9.02
C LEU A 137 20.15 20.61 -8.19
N ILE A 138 20.02 20.52 -6.85
CA ILE A 138 20.26 21.64 -5.92
C ILE A 138 21.17 21.12 -4.80
N PRO A 139 22.49 21.41 -4.86
CA PRO A 139 23.45 20.90 -3.90
C PRO A 139 23.30 21.53 -2.51
N ASP A 140 22.82 22.76 -2.44
CA ASP A 140 22.72 23.62 -1.26
C ASP A 140 21.29 23.71 -0.69
N LYS A 141 20.47 22.68 -0.92
CA LYS A 141 19.06 22.65 -0.48
C LYS A 141 18.89 22.83 1.04
N ALA A 142 19.88 22.44 1.84
CA ALA A 142 19.89 22.66 3.28
C ALA A 142 19.74 24.15 3.66
N ASN A 143 20.28 25.07 2.85
CA ASN A 143 20.24 26.51 3.10
C ASN A 143 18.86 27.11 2.79
N LEU A 144 18.14 26.54 1.81
CA LEU A 144 16.80 26.96 1.39
C LEU A 144 15.70 26.60 2.42
N ARG A 145 16.07 25.95 3.53
CA ARG A 145 15.18 25.50 4.62
C ARG A 145 14.21 24.40 4.16
N PHE A 146 13.32 23.99 5.06
CA PHE A 146 12.41 22.85 4.84
C PHE A 146 11.28 23.16 3.85
N ARG A 147 10.82 24.41 3.80
CA ARG A 147 9.70 24.86 2.98
C ARG A 147 10.11 26.11 2.20
N PHE A 148 10.17 25.97 0.87
CA PHE A 148 10.45 27.04 -0.08
C PHE A 148 9.72 26.72 -1.39
N PRO A 149 9.31 27.73 -2.18
CA PRO A 149 8.45 27.52 -3.34
C PRO A 149 9.18 26.89 -4.55
N TYR A 150 10.35 27.42 -4.90
CA TYR A 150 11.23 26.94 -5.98
C TYR A 150 12.56 27.72 -5.92
N ASP A 151 13.59 27.22 -6.61
CA ASP A 151 14.94 27.82 -6.76
C ASP A 151 15.12 28.40 -8.17
N GLY A 152 14.23 29.31 -8.55
CA GLY A 152 14.16 29.94 -9.88
C GLY A 152 13.75 29.01 -11.05
N PRO A 153 13.57 29.57 -12.26
CA PRO A 153 13.25 28.81 -13.49
C PRO A 153 14.48 28.13 -14.12
N GLY A 154 15.68 28.32 -13.57
CA GLY A 154 16.90 27.67 -14.05
C GLY A 154 16.86 26.15 -13.88
N ARG A 155 17.77 25.44 -14.56
CA ARG A 155 17.94 23.98 -14.47
C ARG A 155 16.67 23.18 -14.82
N GLU A 156 16.02 23.57 -15.92
CA GLU A 156 14.81 22.90 -16.45
C GLU A 156 13.58 23.00 -15.54
N GLY A 157 13.63 23.88 -14.52
CA GLY A 157 12.56 24.12 -13.56
C GLY A 157 12.78 23.37 -12.24
N THR A 158 12.72 24.11 -11.12
CA THR A 158 12.91 23.57 -9.76
C THR A 158 11.62 23.54 -8.95
N CYS A 159 10.48 23.43 -9.64
CA CYS A 159 9.17 23.30 -8.99
C CYS A 159 9.13 22.03 -8.11
N GLN A 160 8.49 22.11 -6.94
CA GLN A 160 8.22 20.96 -6.06
C GLN A 160 9.47 20.22 -5.55
N VAL A 161 10.62 20.87 -5.49
CA VAL A 161 11.88 20.26 -5.02
C VAL A 161 12.04 20.31 -3.50
N SER A 162 11.21 21.08 -2.78
CA SER A 162 11.34 21.22 -1.34
C SER A 162 10.91 19.94 -0.61
N ALA A 163 11.44 19.74 0.61
CA ALA A 163 11.05 18.60 1.43
C ALA A 163 9.56 18.69 1.85
N TRP A 164 9.01 19.91 1.95
CA TRP A 164 7.59 20.12 2.18
C TRP A 164 6.72 19.65 1.01
N ASP A 165 7.15 19.86 -0.23
CA ASP A 165 6.39 19.40 -1.40
C ASP A 165 6.29 17.88 -1.44
N HIS A 166 7.32 17.17 -0.96
CA HIS A 166 7.27 15.71 -0.81
C HIS A 166 6.24 15.28 0.24
N VAL A 167 6.03 16.05 1.32
CA VAL A 167 4.95 15.79 2.28
C VAL A 167 3.59 16.02 1.62
N PHE A 168 3.44 17.07 0.83
CA PHE A 168 2.21 17.35 0.08
C PHE A 168 1.86 16.23 -0.91
N LEU A 169 2.82 15.78 -1.72
CA LEU A 169 2.63 14.62 -2.61
C LEU A 169 2.35 13.34 -1.81
N GLY A 170 3.02 13.16 -0.67
CA GLY A 170 2.81 12.02 0.23
C GLY A 170 1.39 11.95 0.78
N LEU A 171 0.78 13.08 1.13
CA LEU A 171 -0.61 13.16 1.61
C LEU A 171 -1.61 12.69 0.55
N PHE A 172 -1.41 13.04 -0.71
CA PHE A 172 -2.28 12.60 -1.80
C PHE A 172 -2.24 11.07 -1.96
N TRP A 173 -1.03 10.49 -1.93
CA TRP A 173 -0.86 9.05 -2.04
C TRP A 173 -1.31 8.30 -0.78
N MET A 174 -1.17 8.91 0.39
CA MET A 174 -1.69 8.38 1.64
C MET A 174 -3.22 8.30 1.58
N TYR A 175 -3.88 9.37 1.14
CA TYR A 175 -5.33 9.37 0.93
C TYR A 175 -5.76 8.27 -0.06
N ASN A 176 -5.02 8.09 -1.15
CA ASN A 176 -5.27 7.01 -2.10
C ASN A 176 -5.16 5.62 -1.43
N SER A 177 -4.09 5.38 -0.64
CA SER A 177 -3.89 4.10 0.05
C SER A 177 -5.00 3.76 1.04
N ILE A 178 -5.49 4.77 1.79
CA ILE A 178 -6.57 4.62 2.78
C ILE A 178 -7.91 4.44 2.07
N SER A 179 -8.15 5.19 0.99
CA SER A 179 -9.37 5.06 0.19
C SER A 179 -9.51 3.66 -0.41
N VAL A 180 -8.43 3.09 -0.96
CA VAL A 180 -8.42 1.71 -1.49
C VAL A 180 -8.68 0.69 -0.37
N LEU A 181 -8.06 0.86 0.80
CA LEU A 181 -8.30 -0.02 1.95
C LEU A 181 -9.76 0.02 2.41
N MET A 182 -10.31 1.22 2.56
CA MET A 182 -11.68 1.42 3.06
C MET A 182 -12.71 0.89 2.06
N SER A 183 -12.54 1.19 0.77
CA SER A 183 -13.45 0.78 -0.30
C SER A 183 -13.43 -0.74 -0.53
N ALA A 184 -12.25 -1.33 -0.70
CA ALA A 184 -12.12 -2.72 -1.11
C ALA A 184 -12.23 -3.71 0.06
N HIS A 185 -11.70 -3.38 1.26
CA HIS A 185 -11.62 -4.35 2.35
C HIS A 185 -12.76 -4.21 3.37
N VAL A 186 -13.23 -3.01 3.65
CA VAL A 186 -14.27 -2.80 4.69
C VAL A 186 -15.66 -2.75 4.05
N ILE A 187 -15.86 -1.88 3.07
CA ILE A 187 -17.20 -1.69 2.50
C ILE A 187 -17.59 -2.87 1.61
N TRP A 188 -16.74 -3.28 0.67
CA TRP A 188 -17.06 -4.39 -0.23
C TRP A 188 -17.18 -5.73 0.49
N ASN A 189 -16.18 -6.13 1.28
CA ASN A 189 -16.20 -7.45 1.94
C ASN A 189 -17.17 -7.53 3.13
N ARG A 190 -17.44 -6.44 3.88
CA ARG A 190 -18.35 -6.51 5.04
C ARG A 190 -19.78 -6.09 4.72
N VAL A 191 -20.01 -5.10 3.86
CA VAL A 191 -21.38 -4.60 3.60
C VAL A 191 -22.06 -5.44 2.51
N LEU A 192 -21.41 -5.67 1.37
CA LEU A 192 -22.03 -6.40 0.25
C LEU A 192 -22.18 -7.90 0.52
N CYS A 193 -21.22 -8.56 1.17
CA CYS A 193 -21.39 -9.98 1.54
C CYS A 193 -22.50 -10.18 2.57
N THR A 194 -22.69 -9.25 3.51
CA THR A 194 -23.77 -9.32 4.51
C THR A 194 -25.13 -9.07 3.87
N LEU A 195 -25.23 -8.13 2.91
CA LEU A 195 -26.46 -7.87 2.16
C LEU A 195 -26.82 -9.01 1.19
N SER A 196 -25.83 -9.59 0.51
CA SER A 196 -26.01 -10.72 -0.41
C SER A 196 -26.51 -11.97 0.32
N LYS A 197 -25.92 -12.33 1.47
CA LYS A 197 -26.41 -13.44 2.30
C LYS A 197 -27.80 -13.19 2.88
N LYS A 198 -28.14 -11.95 3.22
CA LYS A 198 -29.50 -11.58 3.66
C LYS A 198 -30.54 -11.75 2.55
N HIS A 199 -30.16 -11.52 1.29
CA HIS A 199 -31.05 -11.71 0.13
C HIS A 199 -31.22 -13.18 -0.27
N GLN A 200 -30.21 -14.03 -0.04
CA GLN A 200 -30.29 -15.48 -0.26
C GLN A 200 -30.99 -16.24 0.88
N ALA A 201 -31.01 -15.69 2.10
CA ALA A 201 -31.65 -16.29 3.27
C ALA A 201 -33.15 -15.95 3.40
N ASP A 202 -33.70 -15.12 2.52
CA ASP A 202 -35.14 -14.81 2.46
C ASP A 202 -35.77 -15.54 1.25
N PRO A 203 -36.24 -16.80 1.42
CA PRO A 203 -36.86 -17.56 0.33
C PRO A 203 -38.20 -16.96 -0.14
N SER A 204 -38.73 -15.92 0.51
CA SER A 204 -40.00 -15.28 0.12
C SER A 204 -39.89 -14.34 -1.08
N LYS A 205 -38.67 -14.05 -1.56
CA LYS A 205 -38.41 -13.10 -2.67
C LYS A 205 -37.94 -13.76 -3.98
N ASN A 206 -37.90 -15.09 -4.03
CA ASN A 206 -37.71 -15.84 -5.26
C ASN A 206 -39.08 -16.25 -5.82
N PHE A 207 -39.85 -15.27 -6.31
CA PHE A 207 -40.98 -15.44 -7.20
C PHE A 207 -40.81 -14.53 -8.41
#